data_AF-A0A1M6PVC5-F1
#
_entry.id   AF-A0A1M6PVC5-F1
#
_cell.length_a   1.000
_cell.length_b   1.000
_cell.length_c   1.000
_cell.angle_alpha   90.00
_cell.angle_beta   90.00
_cell.angle_gamma   90.00
#
_symmetry.space_group_name_H-M   'P 1'
#
loop_
_entity.id
_entity.type
_entity.pdbx_description
1 polymer ?
#
loop_
_entity_poly.entity_id
_entity_poly.type
_entity_poly.pdbx_seq_one_letter_code
_entity_poly.pdbx_strand_id
1 'polypeptide(L)' 'MFTYALLNENNICIGYSHLSGEVIDEKMVRMNDFDDELLYRKYVDGRWSDEKYETQSTALNSLRRKVARLISK' A
#
# COMPACT_ATOMS: atom_id res chain seq x y z
N MET A 1 -7.72 -20.04 -8.01
CA MET A 1 -7.90 -18.59 -7.78
C MET A 1 -6.64 -18.12 -7.09
N PHE A 2 -5.94 -17.15 -7.67
CA PHE A 2 -4.67 -16.65 -7.15
C PHE A 2 -4.83 -15.19 -6.72
N THR A 3 -4.42 -14.88 -5.49
CA THR A 3 -4.48 -13.52 -4.94
C THR A 3 -3.09 -12.90 -4.99
N TYR A 4 -3.02 -11.65 -5.44
CA TYR A 4 -1.78 -10.91 -5.59
C TYR A 4 -1.90 -9.55 -4.94
N ALA A 5 -0.88 -9.13 -4.19
CA ALA A 5 -0.67 -7.73 -3.85
C ALA A 5 -0.03 -7.00 -5.03
N LEU A 6 -0.60 -5.84 -5.38
CA LEU A 6 -0.13 -4.97 -6.44
C LEU A 6 0.83 -3.94 -5.86
N LEU A 7 2.07 -3.97 -6.33
CA LEU A 7 3.12 -3.05 -5.92
C LEU A 7 3.22 -1.87 -6.91
N ASN A 8 3.49 -0.69 -6.36
CA ASN A 8 3.90 0.46 -7.17
C ASN A 8 5.42 0.49 -7.42
N GLU A 9 5.91 1.53 -8.09
CA GLU A 9 7.34 1.72 -8.42
C GLU A 9 8.27 1.79 -7.20
N ASN A 10 7.73 2.06 -6.01
CA ASN A 10 8.47 2.10 -4.75
C ASN A 10 8.33 0.79 -3.95
N ASN A 11 7.82 -0.27 -4.56
CA ASN A 11 7.46 -1.54 -3.92
C ASN A 11 6.43 -1.40 -2.79
N ILE A 12 5.56 -0.39 -2.85
CA ILE A 12 4.49 -0.20 -1.86
C ILE A 12 3.23 -0.88 -2.38
N CYS A 13 2.57 -1.67 -1.54
CA CYS A 13 1.28 -2.25 -1.85
C CYS A 13 0.22 -1.16 -1.96
N ILE A 14 -0.39 -1.08 -3.14
CA ILE A 14 -1.44 -0.09 -3.46
C ILE A 14 -2.80 -0.76 -3.69
N GLY A 15 -2.87 -2.09 -3.70
CA GLY A 15 -4.12 -2.82 -3.90
C GLY A 15 -3.90 -4.32 -4.09
N TYR A 16 -4.97 -5.01 -4.47
CA TYR A 16 -4.99 -6.46 -4.65
C TYR A 16 -5.64 -6.84 -5.97
N SER A 17 -5.23 -7.97 -6.54
CA SER A 17 -5.82 -8.55 -7.74
C SER A 17 -6.11 -10.03 -7.53
N HIS A 18 -7.24 -10.49 -8.07
CA HIS A 18 -7.63 -11.89 -8.09
C HIS A 18 -7.59 -12.39 -9.53
N LEU A 19 -6.70 -13.34 -9.80
CA LEU A 19 -6.48 -13.87 -11.13
C LEU A 19 -6.89 -15.34 -11.19
N SER A 20 -7.38 -15.76 -12.35
CA SER A 20 -7.78 -17.15 -12.61
C SER A 20 -6.57 -18.08 -12.80
N GLY A 21 -5.40 -17.53 -13.14
CA GLY A 21 -4.15 -18.25 -13.37
C GLY A 21 -2.98 -17.62 -12.62
N GLU A 22 -1.85 -18.35 -12.60
CA GLU A 22 -0.60 -17.88 -12.02
C GLU A 22 0.07 -16.86 -12.94
N VAL A 23 0.42 -15.70 -12.38
CA VAL A 23 1.19 -14.65 -13.03
C VAL A 23 2.50 -14.47 -12.28
N ILE A 24 3.60 -14.41 -13.03
CA ILE A 24 4.94 -14.09 -12.54
C ILE A 24 5.26 -12.68 -13.02
N ASP A 25 5.17 -11.71 -12.12
CA ASP A 25 5.43 -10.29 -12.37
C ASP A 25 6.12 -9.69 -11.14
N GLU A 26 7.17 -8.89 -11.35
CA GLU A 26 7.95 -8.26 -10.26
C GLU A 26 7.11 -7.26 -9.43
N LYS A 27 6.04 -6.72 -10.02
CA LYS A 27 5.11 -5.81 -9.37
C LYS A 27 3.93 -6.53 -8.73
N MET A 28 3.91 -7.86 -8.75
CA MET A 28 2.86 -8.66 -8.13
C MET A 28 3.44 -9.68 -7.15
N VAL A 29 3.07 -9.56 -5.89
CA VAL A 29 3.45 -10.53 -4.86
C VAL A 29 2.29 -11.49 -4.65
N ARG A 30 2.50 -12.77 -4.96
CA ARG A 30 1.51 -13.81 -4.69
C ARG A 30 1.29 -13.93 -3.18
N MET A 31 0.03 -13.89 -2.77
CA MET A 31 -0.38 -14.03 -1.38
C MET A 31 -1.18 -15.32 -1.20
N ASN A 32 -0.99 -15.96 -0.04
CA ASN A 32 -1.77 -17.14 0.33
C ASN A 32 -3.17 -16.74 0.82
N ASP A 33 -3.23 -15.67 1.61
CA ASP A 33 -4.45 -15.14 2.21
C ASP A 33 -4.55 -13.64 1.96
N PHE A 34 -5.77 -13.13 1.85
CA PHE A 34 -6.03 -11.69 1.77
C PHE A 34 -5.75 -11.04 3.13
N ASP A 35 -4.91 -10.01 3.14
CA ASP A 35 -4.53 -9.27 4.34
C ASP A 35 -4.51 -7.77 4.06
N ASP A 36 -5.60 -7.10 4.43
CA ASP A 36 -5.83 -5.67 4.32
C ASP A 36 -4.72 -4.85 5.00
N GLU A 37 -4.04 -5.40 6.00
CA GLU A 37 -3.00 -4.70 6.74
C GLU A 37 -1.75 -4.43 5.90
N LEU A 38 -1.56 -5.19 4.81
CA LEU A 38 -0.47 -5.02 3.87
C LEU A 38 -0.62 -3.78 2.99
N LEU A 39 -1.82 -3.21 2.94
CA LEU A 39 -2.06 -1.99 2.18
C LEU A 39 -1.17 -0.87 2.73
N TYR A 40 -0.49 -0.18 1.81
CA TYR A 40 0.51 0.85 2.11
C TYR A 40 1.79 0.36 2.78
N ARG A 41 2.01 -0.95 2.95
CA ARG A 41 3.31 -1.48 3.38
C ARG A 41 4.24 -1.66 2.18
N LYS A 42 5.54 -1.52 2.42
CA LYS A 42 6.57 -1.74 1.41
C LYS A 42 7.03 -3.20 1.44
N TYR A 43 7.27 -3.78 0.28
CA TYR A 43 7.83 -5.13 0.15
C TYR A 43 9.30 -5.05 -0.28
N VAL A 44 10.20 -5.62 0.51
CA VAL A 44 11.64 -5.65 0.24
C VAL A 44 12.20 -7.00 0.66
N ASP A 45 13.00 -7.63 -0.20
CA ASP A 45 13.70 -8.89 0.07
C ASP A 45 12.81 -10.02 0.62
N GLY A 46 11.59 -10.13 0.09
CA GLY A 46 10.65 -11.17 0.50
C GLY A 46 9.86 -10.86 1.78
N ARG A 47 9.98 -9.64 2.33
CA ARG A 47 9.35 -9.24 3.60
C ARG A 47 8.59 -7.92 3.46
N TRP A 48 7.49 -7.83 4.18
CA TRP A 48 6.72 -6.59 4.34
C TRP A 48 7.33 -5.72 5.43
N SER A 49 7.31 -4.39 5.24
CA SER A 49 7.74 -3.42 6.24
C SER A 49 6.75 -3.33 7.40
N ASP A 50 7.26 -3.04 8.60
CA ASP A 50 6.42 -2.74 9.76
C ASP A 50 5.72 -1.38 9.62
N GLU A 51 6.36 -0.43 8.95
CA GLU A 51 5.83 0.89 8.67
C GLU A 51 4.84 0.88 7.50
N LYS A 52 3.82 1.73 7.59
CA LYS A 52 2.89 2.04 6.49
C LYS A 52 3.28 3.38 5.86
N TYR A 53 3.45 3.35 4.53
CA TYR A 53 3.76 4.50 3.70
C TYR A 53 2.47 5.06 3.11
N GLU A 54 1.89 6.05 3.78
CA GLU A 54 0.76 6.79 3.22
C GLU A 54 1.12 7.41 1.86
N THR A 55 0.24 7.26 0.87
CA THR A 55 0.39 7.98 -0.39
C THR A 55 0.16 9.48 -0.15
N GLN A 56 0.87 10.34 -0.89
CA GLN A 56 0.86 11.80 -0.69
C GLN A 56 -0.56 12.45 -0.69
N SER A 57 -1.57 11.75 -1.19
CA SER A 57 -2.98 12.18 -1.17
C SER A 57 -3.53 12.37 0.25
N THR A 58 -3.21 11.49 1.21
CA THR A 58 -3.64 11.67 2.61
C THR A 58 -2.78 12.66 3.38
N ALA A 59 -1.50 12.78 3.06
CA ALA A 59 -0.59 13.76 3.66
C ALA A 59 -1.06 15.22 3.43
N LEU A 60 -1.58 15.53 2.24
CA LEU A 60 -2.17 16.84 1.95
C LEU A 60 -3.43 17.12 2.78
N ASN A 61 -4.26 16.10 3.01
CA ASN A 61 -5.48 16.20 3.81
C ASN A 61 -5.21 16.30 5.33
N SER A 62 -4.12 15.69 5.83
CA SER A 62 -3.70 15.84 7.22
C SER A 62 -3.06 17.20 7.49
N LEU A 63 -2.28 17.74 6.54
CA LEU A 63 -1.70 19.08 6.65
C LEU A 63 -2.79 20.16 6.71
N ARG A 64 -3.83 20.07 5.86
CA ARG A 64 -4.96 21.01 5.84
C ARG A 64 -5.68 21.13 7.19
N ARG A 65 -5.85 20.01 7.91
CA ARG A 65 -6.48 20.01 9.25
C ARG A 65 -5.63 20.73 10.31
N LYS A 66 -4.30 20.72 10.18
CA LYS A 66 -3.39 21.34 11.15
C LYS A 66 -3.33 22.87 11.00
N VAL A 67 -3.38 23.37 9.76
CA VAL A 67 -3.40 24.83 9.47
C VAL A 67 -4.72 25.46 9.93
N ALA A 68 -5.86 24.78 9.76
CA ALA A 68 -7.16 25.26 10.23
C ALA A 68 -7.22 25.52 11.74
N ARG A 69 -6.44 24.78 12.54
CA ARG A 69 -6.40 24.92 14.01
C ARG A 69 -5.51 26.08 14.48
N LEU A 70 -4.59 26.57 13.63
CA LEU A 70 -3.65 27.64 13.95
C LEU A 70 -4.19 29.05 13.64
N ILE A 71 -5.28 29.17 12.87
CA ILE A 71 -5.90 30.47 12.49
C ILE A 71 -7.00 30.90 13.50
N SER A 72 -7.23 30.12 14.55
CA SER A 72 -8.30 30.35 15.55
C SER A 72 -7.83 31.04 16.85
N LYS A 73 -6.76 31.84 16.84
CA LYS A 73 -6.35 32.63 18.00
C LYS A 73 -6.03 34.07 17.63
#